data_AF-K1XPT7-F1
#
_entry.id   AF-K1XPT7-F1
#
_cell.length_a   1.000
_cell.length_b   1.000
_cell.length_c   1.000
_cell.angle_alpha   90.00
_cell.angle_beta   90.00
_cell.angle_gamma   90.00
#
_symmetry.space_group_name_H-M   'P 1'
#
loop_
_entity.id
_entity.type
_entity.pdbx_description
1 polymer ?
#
loop_
_entity_poly.entity_id
_entity_poly.type
_entity_poly.pdbx_seq_one_letter_code
_entity_poly.pdbx_strand_id
1 'polypeptide(L)'
;ENSTQSPNGLYAEEACQLARYVGMGQKLKSAFIYGFHSKSKYKSTSMQLIAEILWHLCEALASNINEDPGVSGATDNFNRKTVSMGHEGQDLTFVSSNATGRWWMEIPEGKSNNNQYVPCAYSDYLTAYSGEIPLRWLFFYQKINPS
;
A
#
# COMPACT_ATOMS: atom_id res chain seq x y z
N GLU A 1 -32.53 6.80 -3.22
CA GLU A 1 -31.90 7.98 -3.85
C GLU A 1 -30.90 8.56 -2.88
N ASN A 2 -29.71 8.95 -3.35
CA ASN A 2 -28.65 9.50 -2.50
C ASN A 2 -29.06 10.89 -2.00
N SER A 3 -29.03 11.12 -0.68
CA SER A 3 -29.63 12.30 -0.05
C SER A 3 -28.80 13.59 -0.16
N THR A 4 -27.53 13.49 -0.56
CA THR A 4 -26.59 14.63 -0.55
C THR A 4 -26.07 15.03 -1.92
N GLN A 5 -26.54 14.40 -3.02
CA GLN A 5 -26.16 14.61 -4.44
C GLN A 5 -25.05 15.65 -4.68
N SER A 6 -23.83 15.29 -4.29
CA SER A 6 -22.64 16.10 -4.57
C SER A 6 -22.26 15.88 -6.03
N PRO A 7 -21.90 16.94 -6.78
CA PRO A 7 -21.46 16.80 -8.16
C PRO A 7 -20.14 16.03 -8.28
N ASN A 8 -19.36 15.97 -7.19
CA ASN A 8 -18.05 15.32 -7.17
C ASN A 8 -18.09 14.09 -6.26
N GLY A 9 -17.76 12.94 -6.82
CA GLY A 9 -17.63 11.65 -6.14
C GLY A 9 -16.78 10.68 -6.95
N LEU A 10 -16.53 9.51 -6.38
CA LEU A 10 -15.81 8.43 -7.07
C LEU A 10 -16.67 7.80 -8.17
N TYR A 11 -16.05 7.45 -9.28
CA TYR A 11 -16.62 6.54 -10.26
C TYR A 11 -16.73 5.12 -9.67
N ALA A 12 -17.61 4.30 -10.23
CA ALA A 12 -17.87 2.94 -9.72
C ALA A 12 -16.60 2.07 -9.77
N GLU A 13 -15.85 2.19 -10.87
CA GLU A 13 -14.61 1.47 -11.12
C GLU A 13 -13.52 1.88 -10.14
N GLU A 14 -13.43 3.16 -9.81
CA GLU A 14 -12.48 3.67 -8.81
C GLU A 14 -12.80 3.12 -7.42
N ALA A 15 -14.08 3.07 -7.04
CA ALA A 15 -14.50 2.50 -5.77
C ALA A 15 -14.15 1.00 -5.67
N CYS A 16 -14.38 0.24 -6.74
CA CYS A 16 -14.00 -1.17 -6.83
C CYS A 16 -12.47 -1.37 -6.78
N GLN A 17 -11.72 -0.53 -7.48
CA GLN A 17 -10.25 -0.56 -7.47
C GLN A 17 -9.69 -0.25 -6.08
N LEU A 18 -10.23 0.75 -5.39
CA LEU A 18 -9.89 1.06 -4.01
C LEU A 18 -10.20 -0.09 -3.07
N ALA A 19 -11.36 -0.74 -3.21
CA ALA A 19 -11.73 -1.91 -2.41
C ALA A 19 -10.73 -3.06 -2.59
N ARG A 20 -10.30 -3.32 -3.83
CA ARG A 20 -9.26 -4.30 -4.15
C ARG A 20 -7.93 -3.93 -3.46
N TYR A 21 -7.50 -2.67 -3.56
CA TYR A 21 -6.26 -2.22 -2.92
C TYR A 21 -6.30 -2.30 -1.39
N VAL A 22 -7.44 -1.98 -0.78
CA VAL A 22 -7.65 -2.13 0.66
C VAL A 22 -7.52 -3.59 1.07
N GLY A 23 -8.14 -4.53 0.33
CA GLY A 23 -8.06 -5.96 0.61
C GLY A 23 -6.66 -6.56 0.43
N MET A 24 -5.84 -5.99 -0.46
CA MET A 24 -4.44 -6.39 -0.65
C MET A 24 -3.50 -5.89 0.46
N GLY A 25 -3.96 -5.00 1.34
CA GLY A 25 -3.16 -4.45 2.43
C GLY A 25 -2.94 -5.46 3.58
N GLN A 26 -1.69 -5.62 4.02
CA GLN A 26 -1.33 -6.54 5.12
C GLN A 26 -1.82 -6.09 6.51
N LYS A 27 -2.22 -4.82 6.64
CA LYS A 27 -2.60 -4.20 7.93
C LYS A 27 -4.10 -3.95 8.06
N LEU A 28 -4.93 -4.46 7.14
CA LEU A 28 -6.38 -4.30 7.23
C LEU A 28 -6.93 -5.09 8.42
N LYS A 29 -7.64 -4.41 9.32
CA LYS A 29 -8.31 -5.03 10.47
C LYS A 29 -9.83 -5.04 10.34
N SER A 30 -10.38 -3.96 9.80
CA SER A 30 -11.82 -3.80 9.61
C SER A 30 -12.08 -2.86 8.42
N ALA A 31 -13.16 -3.13 7.70
CA ALA A 31 -13.67 -2.30 6.61
C ALA A 31 -15.17 -2.12 6.80
N PHE A 32 -15.67 -0.91 6.58
CA PHE A 32 -17.08 -0.57 6.76
C PHE A 32 -17.60 0.19 5.55
N ILE A 33 -18.81 -0.15 5.11
CA ILE A 33 -19.54 0.53 4.04
C ILE A 33 -20.78 1.17 4.65
N TYR A 34 -20.88 2.50 4.52
CA TYR A 34 -21.98 3.30 5.05
C TYR A 34 -22.67 4.10 3.94
N GLY A 35 -23.81 4.72 4.27
CA GLY A 35 -24.56 5.54 3.33
C GLY A 35 -25.52 4.74 2.44
N PHE A 36 -25.65 3.42 2.66
CA PHE A 36 -26.67 2.63 2.00
C PHE A 36 -28.03 2.84 2.68
N HIS A 37 -29.02 3.31 1.91
CA HIS A 37 -30.35 3.59 2.43
C HIS A 37 -31.17 2.29 2.60
N SER A 38 -31.72 2.04 3.78
CA SER A 38 -32.45 0.80 4.10
C SER A 38 -33.70 0.55 3.24
N LYS A 39 -34.34 1.60 2.73
CA LYS A 39 -35.51 1.49 1.82
C LYS A 39 -35.13 1.37 0.34
N SER A 40 -33.87 1.07 0.02
CA SER A 40 -33.44 0.92 -1.37
C SER A 40 -34.15 -0.27 -2.03
N LYS A 41 -34.61 -0.09 -3.27
CA LYS A 41 -35.25 -1.17 -4.02
C LYS A 41 -34.25 -2.32 -4.23
N TYR A 42 -34.75 -3.56 -4.13
CA TYR A 42 -34.00 -4.75 -4.50
C TYR A 42 -33.47 -4.59 -5.94
N LYS A 43 -32.21 -4.98 -6.16
CA LYS A 43 -31.47 -4.82 -7.44
C LYS A 43 -31.28 -3.37 -7.91
N SER A 44 -31.41 -2.38 -7.04
CA SER A 44 -31.02 -1.00 -7.39
C SER A 44 -29.52 -0.90 -7.74
N THR A 45 -29.16 0.09 -8.57
CA THR A 45 -27.76 0.33 -8.97
C THR A 45 -26.83 0.48 -7.77
N SER A 46 -27.25 1.18 -6.71
CA SER A 46 -26.46 1.32 -5.48
C SER A 46 -26.23 -0.01 -4.76
N MET A 47 -27.22 -0.91 -4.77
CA MET A 47 -27.08 -2.24 -4.16
C MET A 47 -26.13 -3.13 -4.96
N GLN A 48 -26.22 -3.09 -6.29
CA GLN A 48 -25.30 -3.81 -7.18
C GLN A 48 -23.87 -3.28 -7.01
N LEU A 49 -23.68 -1.96 -6.97
CA LEU A 49 -22.37 -1.35 -6.76
C LEU A 49 -21.73 -1.77 -5.43
N ILE A 50 -22.50 -1.79 -4.34
CA ILE A 50 -21.98 -2.25 -3.05
C ILE A 50 -21.59 -3.73 -3.11
N ALA A 51 -22.37 -4.56 -3.81
CA ALA A 51 -22.03 -5.96 -3.99
C ALA A 51 -20.70 -6.14 -4.75
N GLU A 52 -20.47 -5.36 -5.81
CA GLU A 52 -19.20 -5.35 -6.57
C GLU A 52 -18.02 -4.88 -5.71
N ILE A 53 -18.19 -3.80 -4.93
CA ILE A 53 -17.18 -3.30 -3.99
C ILE A 53 -16.79 -4.39 -2.98
N LEU A 54 -17.79 -5.07 -2.41
CA LEU A 54 -17.56 -6.16 -1.47
C LEU A 54 -16.90 -7.37 -2.14
N TRP A 55 -17.32 -7.72 -3.36
CA TRP A 55 -16.73 -8.80 -4.13
C TRP A 55 -15.24 -8.56 -4.36
N HIS A 56 -14.86 -7.38 -4.86
CA HIS A 56 -13.45 -7.04 -5.08
C HIS A 56 -12.63 -6.98 -3.79
N LEU A 57 -13.22 -6.53 -2.68
CA LEU A 57 -12.57 -6.58 -1.37
C LEU A 57 -12.31 -8.03 -0.92
N CYS A 58 -13.32 -8.90 -1.02
CA CYS A 58 -13.21 -10.32 -0.65
C CYS A 58 -12.25 -11.09 -1.55
N GLU A 59 -12.29 -10.84 -2.86
CA GLU A 59 -11.37 -11.43 -3.84
C GLU A 59 -9.93 -11.00 -3.56
N ALA A 60 -9.71 -9.72 -3.24
CA ALA A 60 -8.40 -9.21 -2.84
C ALA A 60 -7.91 -9.84 -1.54
N LEU A 61 -8.78 -10.00 -0.54
CA LEU A 61 -8.44 -10.69 0.71
C LEU A 61 -8.07 -12.15 0.48
N ALA A 62 -8.83 -12.88 -0.35
CA ALA A 62 -8.59 -14.29 -0.65
C ALA A 62 -7.32 -14.51 -1.48
N SER A 63 -6.97 -13.57 -2.35
CA SER A 63 -5.76 -13.62 -3.19
C SER A 63 -4.53 -12.97 -2.54
N ASN A 64 -4.67 -12.43 -1.33
CA ASN A 64 -3.58 -11.71 -0.68
C ASN A 64 -2.48 -12.67 -0.21
N ILE A 65 -1.27 -12.48 -0.70
CA ILE A 65 -0.07 -13.16 -0.22
C ILE A 65 0.53 -12.30 0.90
N ASN A 66 0.59 -12.84 2.12
CA ASN A 66 1.19 -12.15 3.25
C ASN A 66 2.72 -12.16 3.13
N GLU A 67 3.31 -10.98 3.04
CA GLU A 67 4.74 -10.78 2.89
C GLU A 67 5.19 -9.62 3.77
N ASP A 68 6.21 -9.89 4.57
CA ASP A 68 6.87 -8.88 5.39
C ASP A 68 8.38 -9.12 5.35
N PRO A 69 9.16 -8.23 4.69
CA PRO A 69 10.62 -8.35 4.63
C PRO A 69 11.31 -8.15 6.00
N GLY A 70 10.60 -7.69 7.03
CA GLY A 70 11.12 -7.55 8.39
C GLY A 70 11.08 -8.83 9.24
N VAL A 71 10.41 -9.89 8.78
CA VAL A 71 10.30 -11.15 9.54
C VAL A 71 11.51 -12.05 9.29
N SER A 72 12.23 -12.40 10.36
CA SER A 72 13.39 -13.30 10.33
C SER A 72 13.04 -14.67 9.73
N GLY A 73 13.77 -15.10 8.68
CA GLY A 73 13.64 -16.42 8.05
C GLY A 73 13.07 -16.43 6.63
N ALA A 74 12.63 -15.29 6.09
CA ALA A 74 12.08 -15.20 4.74
C ALA A 74 13.10 -14.71 3.68
N THR A 75 14.40 -14.70 4.00
CA THR A 75 15.44 -14.04 3.19
C THR A 75 15.54 -14.56 1.76
N ASP A 76 15.27 -15.84 1.53
CA ASP A 76 15.40 -16.46 0.20
C ASP A 76 14.29 -16.00 -0.78
N ASN A 77 13.18 -15.49 -0.25
CA ASN A 77 12.05 -15.01 -1.06
C ASN A 77 12.20 -13.54 -1.50
N PHE A 78 13.24 -12.85 -1.04
CA PHE A 78 13.42 -11.42 -1.26
C PHE A 78 14.80 -11.11 -1.85
N ASN A 79 14.82 -10.23 -2.86
CA ASN A 79 16.06 -9.64 -3.36
C ASN A 79 16.31 -8.30 -2.67
N ARG A 80 17.50 -8.12 -2.10
CA ARG A 80 17.94 -6.85 -1.52
C ARG A 80 18.86 -6.11 -2.50
N LYS A 81 18.61 -4.82 -2.68
CA LYS A 81 19.38 -3.92 -3.55
C LYS A 81 19.73 -2.66 -2.76
N THR A 82 21.01 -2.42 -2.54
CA THR A 82 21.49 -1.21 -1.87
C THR A 82 22.07 -0.26 -2.91
N VAL A 83 21.62 0.98 -2.88
CA VAL A 83 22.14 2.08 -3.69
C VAL A 83 23.01 2.94 -2.80
N SER A 84 24.28 3.06 -3.15
CA SER A 84 25.18 3.94 -2.40
C SER A 84 25.03 5.38 -2.88
N MET A 85 24.82 6.30 -1.93
CA MET A 85 24.59 7.71 -2.21
C MET A 85 25.88 8.54 -2.15
N GLY A 86 27.04 7.89 -2.14
CA GLY A 86 28.35 8.53 -2.11
C GLY A 86 28.82 8.89 -0.68
N HIS A 87 29.91 9.64 -0.58
CA HIS A 87 30.67 9.80 0.67
C HIS A 87 29.92 10.50 1.82
N GLU A 88 28.95 11.36 1.52
CA GLU A 88 28.15 12.09 2.51
C GLU A 88 26.68 11.63 2.55
N GLY A 89 26.28 10.76 1.63
CA GLY A 89 24.91 10.30 1.49
C GLY A 89 24.67 9.02 2.28
N GLN A 90 23.48 8.89 2.87
CA GLN A 90 23.05 7.64 3.44
C GLN A 90 22.70 6.64 2.33
N ASP A 91 23.28 5.43 2.39
CA ASP A 91 22.92 4.32 1.51
C ASP A 91 21.42 3.95 1.66
N LEU A 92 20.76 3.73 0.52
CA LEU A 92 19.34 3.38 0.46
C LEU A 92 19.18 1.91 0.10
N THR A 93 18.48 1.15 0.94
CA THR A 93 18.22 -0.27 0.69
C THR A 93 16.78 -0.49 0.26
N PHE A 94 16.63 -1.25 -0.81
CA PHE A 94 15.35 -1.68 -1.38
C PHE A 94 15.26 -3.20 -1.32
N VAL A 95 14.06 -3.71 -1.11
CA VAL A 95 13.74 -5.13 -1.04
C VAL A 95 12.62 -5.42 -2.03
N SER A 96 12.75 -6.46 -2.84
CA SER A 96 11.70 -6.89 -3.78
C SER A 96 11.35 -8.35 -3.58
N SER A 97 10.07 -8.70 -3.61
CA SER A 97 9.61 -10.09 -3.55
C SER A 97 9.85 -10.84 -4.86
N ASN A 98 10.41 -12.04 -4.77
CA ASN A 98 10.52 -12.99 -5.88
C ASN A 98 9.18 -13.59 -6.29
N ALA A 99 8.23 -13.67 -5.36
CA ALA A 99 6.93 -14.29 -5.58
C ALA A 99 5.90 -13.33 -6.17
N THR A 100 5.84 -12.09 -5.67
CA THR A 100 4.79 -11.12 -6.03
C THR A 100 5.30 -9.92 -6.82
N GLY A 101 6.62 -9.72 -6.88
CA GLY A 101 7.21 -8.54 -7.49
C GLY A 101 6.94 -7.24 -6.72
N ARG A 102 6.39 -7.30 -5.50
CA ARG A 102 6.21 -6.13 -4.62
C ARG A 102 7.56 -5.56 -4.19
N TRP A 103 7.58 -4.25 -3.96
CA TRP A 103 8.78 -3.52 -3.56
C TRP A 103 8.58 -2.82 -2.23
N TRP A 104 9.65 -2.83 -1.44
CA TRP A 104 9.78 -2.11 -0.19
C TRP A 104 11.09 -1.35 -0.18
N MET A 105 11.12 -0.24 0.55
CA MET A 105 12.33 0.47 0.91
C MET A 105 12.52 0.40 2.41
N GLU A 106 13.77 0.26 2.82
CA GLU A 106 14.20 0.22 4.20
C GLU A 106 14.38 1.64 4.73
N ILE A 107 13.70 1.95 5.82
CA ILE A 107 13.81 3.22 6.55
C ILE A 107 14.43 2.93 7.91
N PRO A 108 15.61 3.50 8.22
CA PRO A 108 16.19 3.35 9.56
C PRO A 108 15.35 4.07 10.62
N GLU A 109 15.25 3.49 11.80
CA GLU A 109 14.68 4.14 12.98
C GLU A 109 15.81 4.59 13.90
N GLY A 110 16.11 5.88 13.98
CA GLY A 110 17.32 6.41 14.65
C GLY A 110 17.42 6.09 16.15
N LYS A 111 16.31 5.74 16.82
CA LYS A 111 16.28 5.41 18.26
C LYS A 111 16.36 3.90 18.55
N SER A 112 16.31 3.05 17.53
CA SER A 112 16.09 1.61 17.62
C SER A 112 16.88 0.91 16.54
N ASN A 113 17.50 -0.24 16.80
CA ASN A 113 18.13 -1.04 15.75
C ASN A 113 17.10 -1.77 14.85
N ASN A 114 15.86 -1.30 14.81
CA ASN A 114 14.78 -1.90 14.05
C ASN A 114 14.44 -1.05 12.83
N ASN A 115 14.79 -1.55 11.64
CA ASN A 115 14.46 -0.85 10.40
C ASN A 115 13.01 -1.12 10.00
N GLN A 116 12.32 -0.08 9.54
CA GLN A 116 10.96 -0.17 9.03
C GLN A 116 10.97 -0.39 7.53
N TYR A 117 10.13 -1.30 7.04
CA TYR A 117 9.97 -1.54 5.61
C TYR A 117 8.68 -0.89 5.10
N VAL A 118 8.83 -0.02 4.11
CA VAL A 118 7.72 0.76 3.55
C VAL A 118 7.48 0.35 2.10
N PRO A 119 6.23 0.04 1.69
CA PRO A 119 5.92 -0.24 0.30
C PRO A 119 6.28 0.92 -0.63
N CYS A 120 7.00 0.62 -1.70
CA CYS A 120 7.44 1.58 -2.71
C CYS A 120 7.23 1.03 -4.12
N ALA A 121 7.50 1.85 -5.13
CA ALA A 121 7.50 1.43 -6.53
C ALA A 121 8.93 1.14 -7.00
N TYR A 122 9.07 0.38 -8.08
CA TYR A 122 10.37 0.22 -8.75
C TYR A 122 10.95 1.56 -9.23
N SER A 123 10.10 2.52 -9.59
CA SER A 123 10.53 3.87 -9.95
C SER A 123 11.25 4.59 -8.81
N ASP A 124 10.87 4.35 -7.54
CA ASP A 124 11.57 4.93 -6.38
C ASP A 124 13.01 4.39 -6.32
N TYR A 125 13.22 3.11 -6.62
CA TYR A 125 14.57 2.55 -6.75
C TYR A 125 15.35 3.18 -7.91
N LEU A 126 14.72 3.41 -9.06
CA LEU A 126 15.38 4.05 -10.20
C LEU A 126 15.79 5.50 -9.89
N THR A 127 14.96 6.25 -9.16
CA THR A 127 15.29 7.60 -8.67
C THR A 127 16.51 7.58 -7.75
N ALA A 128 16.55 6.63 -6.79
CA ALA A 128 17.74 6.41 -5.97
C ALA A 128 18.96 6.07 -6.83
N TYR A 129 18.81 5.17 -7.79
CA TYR A 129 19.89 4.74 -8.68
C TYR A 129 20.44 5.87 -9.56
N SER A 130 19.63 6.88 -9.89
CA SER A 130 20.11 8.11 -10.56
C SER A 130 20.80 9.11 -9.62
N GLY A 131 20.93 8.79 -8.33
CA GLY A 131 21.58 9.63 -7.32
C GLY A 131 20.64 10.59 -6.60
N GLU A 132 19.32 10.45 -6.75
CA GLU A 132 18.33 11.30 -6.09
C GLU A 132 17.57 10.54 -5.00
N ILE A 133 17.35 11.15 -3.84
CA ILE A 133 16.57 10.50 -2.77
C ILE A 133 15.08 10.56 -3.12
N PRO A 134 14.37 9.42 -3.17
CA PRO A 134 12.94 9.42 -3.46
C PRO A 134 12.16 10.22 -2.40
N LEU A 135 11.23 11.08 -2.84
CA LEU A 135 10.38 11.87 -1.94
C LEU A 135 9.62 11.00 -0.94
N ARG A 136 9.19 9.80 -1.36
CA ARG A 136 8.53 8.83 -0.49
C ARG A 136 9.45 8.42 0.67
N TRP A 137 10.73 8.16 0.39
CA TRP A 137 11.70 7.79 1.42
C TRP A 137 11.86 8.92 2.44
N LEU A 138 12.04 10.16 1.97
CA LEU A 138 12.16 11.34 2.83
C LEU A 138 10.95 11.53 3.73
N PHE A 139 9.74 11.40 3.16
CA PHE A 139 8.49 11.52 3.91
C PHE A 139 8.41 10.51 5.06
N PHE A 140 8.72 9.24 4.79
CA PHE A 140 8.66 8.21 5.83
C PHE A 140 9.80 8.31 6.83
N TYR A 141 11.00 8.71 6.40
CA TYR A 141 12.11 8.97 7.30
C TYR A 141 11.78 10.06 8.33
N GLN A 142 11.23 11.20 7.89
CA GLN A 142 10.80 12.29 8.80
C GLN A 142 9.67 11.85 9.73
N LYS A 143 8.75 11.01 9.23
CA LYS A 143 7.63 10.51 10.04
C LYS A 143 8.08 9.53 11.13
N ILE A 144 9.07 8.69 10.84
CA ILE A 144 9.60 7.67 11.76
C ILE A 144 10.60 8.30 12.73
N ASN A 145 11.34 9.30 12.28
CA ASN A 145 12.37 10.01 13.06
C ASN A 145 11.96 11.47 13.29
N PRO A 146 10.94 11.73 14.14
CA PRO A 146 10.59 13.09 14.51
C PRO A 146 11.72 13.74 15.32
N SER A 147 11.93 15.04 15.06
CA SER A 147 12.90 15.90 15.75
C SER A 147 12.75 15.89 17.27
#